data_AF-X1JMN3-F1
#
_entry.id   AF-X1JMN3-F1
#
_cell.length_a   1.000
_cell.length_b   1.000
_cell.length_c   1.000
_cell.angle_alpha   90.00
_cell.angle_beta   90.00
_cell.angle_gamma   90.00
#
_symmetry.space_group_name_H-M   'P 1'
#
loop_
_entity.id
_entity.type
_entity.pdbx_description
1 polymer ?
#
loop_
_entity_poly.entity_id
_entity_poly.type
_entity_poly.pdbx_seq_one_letter_code
_entity_poly.pdbx_strand_id
1 'polypeptide(L)' 'MYRVSDTWKTNIYAGARSEPLELTEELTSLAIKAAKITKTEIAGVDIVESENGLQVLEVNSIPGFTALQKVTKINLA' A
#
# COMPACT_ATOMS: atom_id res chain seq x y z
N MET A 1 -0.28 -4.03 -3.21
CA MET A 1 0.95 -4.69 -3.68
C MET A 1 1.88 -4.84 -2.50
N TYR A 2 2.71 -5.89 -2.47
CA TYR A 2 3.87 -5.89 -1.58
C TYR A 2 4.98 -5.04 -2.19
N ARG A 3 5.75 -4.37 -1.32
CA ARG A 3 7.00 -3.71 -1.70
C ARG A 3 8.13 -4.41 -0.95
N VAL A 4 9.02 -5.05 -1.69
CA VAL A 4 10.09 -5.91 -1.14
C VAL A 4 11.44 -5.30 -1.44
N SER A 5 12.32 -5.22 -0.44
CA SER A 5 13.68 -4.70 -0.55
C SER A 5 14.63 -5.52 0.33
N ASP A 6 15.90 -5.59 -0.07
CA ASP A 6 16.98 -6.14 0.76
C ASP A 6 17.41 -5.19 1.88
N THR A 7 16.83 -3.99 1.92
CA THR A 7 17.05 -2.97 2.94
C THR A 7 15.78 -2.69 3.73
N TRP A 8 15.90 -1.98 4.84
CA TRP A 8 14.73 -1.59 5.65
C TRP A 8 13.76 -0.65 4.92
N LYS A 9 14.20 0.04 3.84
CA LYS A 9 13.35 0.94 3.05
C LYS A 9 12.74 0.19 1.87
N THR A 10 11.42 0.12 1.83
CA THR A 10 10.65 -0.53 0.75
C THR A 10 10.09 0.45 -0.27
N ASN A 11 10.62 1.68 -0.36
CA ASN A 11 10.15 2.64 -1.36
C ASN A 11 10.57 2.21 -2.77
N ILE A 12 9.64 2.23 -3.73
CA ILE A 12 9.89 1.81 -5.12
C ILE A 12 11.00 2.65 -5.78
N TYR A 13 11.02 3.96 -5.55
CA TYR A 13 12.06 4.85 -6.11
C TYR A 13 13.43 4.67 -5.45
N ALA A 14 13.49 3.96 -4.32
CA ALA A 14 14.73 3.56 -3.67
C ALA A 14 15.20 2.15 -4.09
N GLY A 15 14.59 1.55 -5.12
CA GLY A 15 15.00 0.25 -5.67
C GLY A 15 14.22 -0.96 -5.15
N ALA A 16 13.16 -0.76 -4.35
CA ALA A 16 12.29 -1.85 -3.96
C ALA A 16 11.51 -2.41 -5.17
N ARG A 17 11.22 -3.71 -5.12
CA ARG A 17 10.40 -4.40 -6.14
C ARG A 17 8.94 -4.41 -5.72
N SER A 18 8.04 -4.24 -6.67
CA SER A 18 6.60 -4.46 -6.46
C SER A 18 6.24 -5.91 -6.77
N GLU A 19 5.44 -6.51 -5.90
CA GLU A 19 4.90 -7.86 -6.08
C GLU A 19 3.37 -7.85 -5.92
N PRO A 20 2.64 -8.72 -6.64
CA PRO A 20 1.21 -8.88 -6.43
C PRO A 20 0.89 -9.17 -4.95
N LEU A 21 -0.20 -8.60 -4.46
CA LEU A 21 -0.72 -8.85 -3.12
C LEU A 21 -2.17 -9.32 -3.27
N GLU A 22 -2.49 -10.43 -2.62
CA GLU A 22 -3.87 -10.84 -2.40
C GLU A 22 -4.45 -10.02 -1.24
N LEU A 23 -5.60 -9.39 -1.46
CA LEU A 23 -6.24 -8.55 -0.44
C LEU A 23 -7.05 -9.43 0.51
N THR A 24 -6.68 -9.43 1.78
CA THR A 24 -7.51 -10.00 2.86
C THR A 24 -8.59 -8.99 3.28
N GLU A 25 -9.64 -9.48 3.95
CA GLU A 25 -10.68 -8.61 4.51
C GLU A 25 -10.11 -7.64 5.56
N GLU A 26 -9.17 -8.11 6.38
CA GLU A 26 -8.52 -7.29 7.41
C GLU A 26 -7.73 -6.14 6.80
N LEU A 27 -6.88 -6.45 5.81
CA LEU A 27 -6.04 -5.45 5.13
C LEU A 27 -6.89 -4.44 4.37
N THR A 28 -7.96 -4.91 3.71
CA THR A 28 -8.93 -4.07 2.99
C THR A 28 -9.66 -3.13 3.96
N SER A 29 -10.21 -3.67 5.05
CA SER A 29 -10.93 -2.89 6.07
C SER A 29 -10.03 -1.83 6.70
N LEU A 30 -8.79 -2.19 7.04
CA LEU A 30 -7.81 -1.29 7.63
C LEU A 30 -7.46 -0.14 6.67
N ALA A 31 -7.18 -0.45 5.40
CA ALA A 31 -6.86 0.55 4.38
C ALA A 31 -8.04 1.53 4.14
N ILE A 32 -9.25 1.01 3.99
CA ILE A 32 -10.45 1.84 3.78
C ILE A 32 -10.73 2.72 5.01
N LYS A 33 -10.57 2.18 6.22
CA LYS A 33 -10.77 2.92 7.47
C LYS A 33 -9.76 4.06 7.59
N ALA A 34 -8.48 3.81 7.28
CA ALA A 34 -7.44 4.82 7.31
C ALA A 34 -7.78 5.99 6.36
N ALA A 35 -8.10 5.69 5.10
CA ALA A 35 -8.48 6.70 4.10
C ALA A 35 -9.71 7.53 4.51
N LYS A 36 -10.73 6.89 5.12
CA LYS A 36 -11.93 7.59 5.61
C LYS A 36 -11.62 8.56 6.75
N ILE A 37 -10.81 8.13 7.72
CA ILE A 37 -10.46 8.95 8.89
C ILE A 37 -9.64 10.17 8.46
N THR A 38 -8.74 10.01 7.48
CA THR A 38 -7.94 11.09 6.91
C THR A 38 -8.69 11.95 5.91
N LYS A 39 -9.96 11.62 5.60
CA LYS A 39 -10.83 12.35 4.65
C LYS A 39 -10.22 12.49 3.26
N THR A 40 -9.50 11.46 2.83
CA THR A 40 -8.87 11.40 1.51
C THR A 40 -9.78 10.67 0.53
N GLU A 41 -10.17 11.32 -0.56
CA GLU A 41 -11.03 10.74 -1.59
C GLU A 41 -10.34 9.58 -2.33
N ILE A 42 -9.06 9.78 -2.65
CA ILE A 42 -8.16 8.76 -3.19
C ILE A 42 -6.95 8.69 -2.26
N ALA A 43 -6.55 7.48 -1.87
CA ALA A 43 -5.44 7.29 -0.95
C ALA A 43 -4.57 6.09 -1.34
N GLY A 44 -3.25 6.27 -1.22
CA GLY A 44 -2.33 5.15 -1.02
C GLY A 44 -2.16 4.94 0.47
N VAL A 45 -2.43 3.73 0.95
CA VAL A 45 -2.25 3.39 2.37
C VAL A 45 -1.12 2.38 2.49
N ASP A 46 -0.05 2.79 3.14
CA ASP A 46 1.10 1.92 3.41
C ASP A 46 0.86 1.19 4.73
N ILE A 47 0.85 -0.14 4.67
CA ILE A 47 0.62 -1.03 5.81
C ILE A 47 1.83 -1.94 5.97
N VAL A 48 2.20 -2.21 7.21
CA VAL A 48 3.26 -3.17 7.57
C VAL A 48 2.71 -4.28 8.45
N GLU A 49 3.22 -5.49 8.25
CA GLU A 49 3.01 -6.62 9.14
C GLU A 49 4.01 -6.53 10.30
N SER A 50 3.49 -6.50 11.53
CA SER A 50 4.30 -6.43 12.76
C SER A 50 3.95 -7.58 13.70
N GLU A 51 4.72 -7.76 14.77
CA GLU A 51 4.39 -8.70 15.86
C GLU A 51 3.03 -8.40 16.51
N ASN A 52 2.54 -7.16 16.40
CA ASN A 52 1.24 -6.73 16.91
C ASN A 52 0.14 -6.75 15.84
N GLY A 53 0.37 -7.42 14.70
CA GLY A 53 -0.54 -7.46 13.56
C GLY A 53 -0.30 -6.33 12.56
N LEU A 54 -1.31 -6.05 11.73
CA LEU A 54 -1.24 -5.05 10.67
C LEU A 54 -1.25 -3.62 11.23
N GLN A 55 -0.29 -2.80 10.80
CA GLN A 55 -0.17 -1.41 11.24
C GLN A 55 -0.09 -0.46 10.04
N VAL A 56 -0.84 0.64 10.10
CA VAL A 56 -0.79 1.71 9.09
C VAL A 56 0.43 2.59 9.36
N LEU A 57 1.28 2.78 8.35
CA LEU A 57 2.46 3.64 8.42
C LEU A 57 2.22 5.02 7.82
N GLU A 58 1.57 5.08 6.66
CA GLU A 58 1.34 6.32 5.92
C GLU A 58 -0.02 6.26 5.22
N VAL A 59 -0.69 7.41 5.14
CA VAL A 59 -1.82 7.63 4.23
C VAL A 59 -1.46 8.80 3.31
N ASN A 60 -1.32 8.51 2.02
CA ASN A 60 -0.91 9.47 1.01
C ASN A 60 -2.11 9.87 0.14
N SER A 61 -2.48 11.15 0.15
CA SER A 61 -3.62 11.69 -0.61
C SER A 61 -3.35 11.90 -2.10
N ILE A 62 -2.10 11.76 -2.55
CA ILE A 62 -1.70 11.87 -3.96
C ILE A 62 -0.76 10.68 -4.28
N PRO A 63 -1.30 9.45 -4.28
CA PRO A 63 -0.49 8.26 -4.49
C PRO A 63 -0.04 8.13 -5.95
N GLY A 64 1.18 7.64 -6.15
CA GLY A 64 1.65 7.22 -7.46
C GLY A 64 1.20 5.80 -7.81
N PHE A 65 0.60 5.60 -8.99
CA PHE A 65 0.05 4.30 -9.40
C PHE A 65 0.96 3.49 -10.34
N THR A 66 2.03 4.06 -10.87
CA THR A 66 2.85 3.43 -11.93
C THR A 66 3.37 2.04 -11.54
N ALA A 67 3.83 1.86 -10.30
CA ALA A 67 4.34 0.58 -9.82
C ALA A 67 3.21 -0.42 -9.53
N LEU A 68 2.09 0.07 -8.98
CA LEU A 68 0.92 -0.75 -8.67
C LEU A 68 0.26 -1.27 -9.94
N GLN A 69 0.11 -0.43 -10.96
CA GLN A 69 -0.49 -0.80 -12.25
C GLN A 69 0.22 -1.98 -12.93
N LYS A 70 1.52 -2.17 -12.70
CA LYS A 70 2.31 -3.28 -13.27
C LYS A 70 1.99 -4.64 -12.63
N VAL A 71 1.43 -4.64 -11.41
CA VAL A 71 1.20 -5.86 -10.62
C VAL A 71 -0.28 -6.09 -10.30
N THR A 72 -1.16 -5.14 -10.65
CA THR A 72 -2.60 -5.31 -10.59
C THR A 72 -3.21 -5.48 -11.97
N LYS A 73 -4.36 -6.18 -12.03
CA LYS A 73 -5.20 -6.26 -13.24
C LYS A 73 -6.23 -5.14 -13.31
N ILE A 74 -6.35 -4.34 -12.26
CA ILE A 74 -7.27 -3.20 -12.20
C ILE A 74 -6.66 -2.06 -13.01
N ASN A 75 -7.46 -1.44 -13.89
CA ASN A 75 -7.07 -0.18 -14.49
C ASN A 75 -7.27 0.96 -13.49
N LEU A 76 -6.18 1.58 -13.07
CA LEU A 76 -6.17 2.67 -12.08
C LEU A 76 -6.21 4.07 -12.73
N ALA A 77 -6.08 4.14 -14.06
CA ALA A 77 -6.08 5.37 -14.85
C ALA A 77 -7.40 5.54 -15.65
#